data_AF-E6MLP5-F1
#
_entry.id   AF-E6MLP5-F1
#
_cell.length_a   1.000
_cell.length_b   1.000
_cell.length_c   1.000
_cell.angle_alpha   90.00
_cell.angle_beta   90.00
_cell.angle_gamma   90.00
#
_symmetry.space_group_name_H-M   'P 1'
#
loop_
_entity.id
_entity.type
_entity.pdbx_description
1 polymer ?
#
loop_
_entity_poly.entity_id
_entity_poly.type
_entity_poly.pdbx_seq_one_letter_code
_entity_poly.pdbx_strand_id
1 'polypeptide(L)'
;MKQIIVIIALLVSISTHAQKILSHTTTIGKFADSSIDFTEYTNGTSDYTVYLSTSDLKNIGTKLVKTNTERIRLEFNTKEQMLNCLHYLYDFDKGEGYYIDLENKSNNMVLSVKNGFIIGALGQIDKPTISKWLIGKLLNTIGISVKKDKDREDKNGDDMYTKPSSLF
;
A
#
# COMPACT_ATOMS: atom_id res chain seq x y z
N MET A 1 28.41 -39.74 34.17
CA MET A 1 28.13 -38.38 34.70
C MET A 1 28.51 -37.25 33.74
N LYS A 2 29.73 -37.23 33.17
CA LYS A 2 30.15 -36.14 32.26
C LYS A 2 29.28 -35.94 31.00
N GLN A 3 28.77 -37.02 30.39
CA GLN A 3 27.91 -36.94 29.19
C GLN A 3 26.51 -36.37 29.45
N ILE A 4 25.96 -36.58 30.65
CA ILE A 4 24.61 -36.10 31.00
C ILE A 4 24.61 -34.56 31.17
N ILE A 5 25.69 -34.01 31.72
CA ILE A 5 25.86 -32.56 31.92
C ILE A 5 25.91 -31.82 30.57
N VAL A 6 26.55 -32.42 29.56
CA VAL A 6 26.65 -31.83 28.21
C VAL A 6 25.30 -31.77 27.51
N ILE A 7 24.46 -32.81 27.67
CA ILE A 7 23.11 -32.85 27.06
C ILE A 7 22.19 -31.80 27.68
N ILE A 8 22.27 -31.60 29.00
CA ILE A 8 21.48 -30.58 29.71
C ILE A 8 21.93 -29.17 29.29
N ALA A 9 23.24 -28.93 29.15
CA ALA A 9 23.76 -27.64 28.66
C ALA A 9 23.34 -27.35 27.21
N LEU A 10 23.24 -28.38 26.36
CA LEU A 10 22.71 -28.23 25.00
C LEU A 10 21.22 -27.89 25.01
N LEU A 11 20.40 -28.59 25.80
CA LEU A 11 18.97 -28.33 25.92
C LEU A 11 18.63 -26.93 26.47
N VAL A 12 19.44 -26.43 27.41
CA VAL A 12 19.28 -25.08 27.97
C VAL A 12 19.73 -23.99 26.98
N SER A 13 20.68 -24.27 26.07
CA SER A 13 21.13 -23.30 25.06
C SER A 13 20.22 -23.22 23.83
N ILE A 14 19.45 -24.26 23.53
CA ILE A 14 18.46 -24.23 22.43
C ILE A 14 17.22 -23.42 22.82
N SER A 15 16.87 -23.38 24.12
CA SER A 15 15.69 -22.65 24.61
C SER A 15 15.91 -21.14 24.75
N THR A 16 17.15 -20.66 24.81
CA THR A 16 17.47 -19.22 24.97
C THR A 16 17.45 -18.40 23.68
N HIS A 17 17.22 -19.04 22.51
CA HIS A 17 17.29 -18.35 21.22
C HIS A 17 16.02 -18.44 20.35
N ALA A 18 14.91 -18.96 20.87
CA ALA A 18 13.63 -18.85 20.18
C ALA A 18 13.11 -17.41 20.29
N GLN A 19 13.46 -16.55 19.33
CA GLN A 19 12.81 -15.24 19.17
C GLN A 19 11.32 -15.48 18.94
N LYS A 20 10.49 -15.02 19.88
CA LYS A 20 9.02 -15.05 19.73
C LYS A 20 8.64 -14.15 18.55
N ILE A 21 8.28 -14.73 17.42
CA ILE A 21 7.70 -14.01 16.29
C ILE A 21 6.35 -13.45 16.75
N LEU A 22 6.21 -12.13 16.81
CA LEU A 22 4.99 -11.46 17.28
C LEU A 22 3.97 -11.24 16.16
N SER A 23 4.47 -11.14 14.93
CA SER A 23 3.68 -10.97 13.72
C SER A 23 4.44 -11.45 12.48
N HIS A 24 3.70 -11.71 11.41
CA HIS A 24 4.22 -11.99 10.08
C HIS A 24 3.62 -10.98 9.10
N THR A 25 4.48 -10.26 8.36
CA THR A 25 4.04 -9.26 7.38
C THR A 25 4.37 -9.74 5.97
N THR A 26 3.38 -9.74 5.09
CA THR A 26 3.49 -10.10 3.68
C THR A 26 3.12 -8.89 2.81
N THR A 27 4.00 -8.49 1.89
CA THR A 27 3.65 -7.51 0.85
C THR A 27 2.78 -8.18 -0.20
N ILE A 28 1.51 -7.76 -0.28
CA ILE A 28 0.52 -8.30 -1.22
C ILE A 28 0.40 -7.48 -2.50
N GLY A 29 0.87 -6.23 -2.49
CA GLY A 29 0.89 -5.35 -3.65
C GLY A 29 2.06 -4.37 -3.57
N LYS A 30 2.70 -4.08 -4.70
CA LYS A 30 3.82 -3.13 -4.75
C LYS A 30 3.88 -2.41 -6.07
N PHE A 31 4.04 -1.10 -6.02
CA PHE A 31 4.29 -0.27 -7.19
C PHE A 31 5.22 0.89 -6.82
N ALA A 32 6.34 1.01 -7.54
CA ALA A 32 7.43 1.92 -7.19
C ALA A 32 7.86 1.74 -5.71
N ASP A 33 7.94 2.83 -4.96
CA ASP A 33 8.29 2.84 -3.53
C ASP A 33 7.07 2.69 -2.60
N SER A 34 5.87 2.47 -3.16
CA SER A 34 4.62 2.26 -2.42
C SER A 34 4.26 0.77 -2.36
N SER A 35 3.60 0.35 -1.28
CA SER A 35 3.21 -1.04 -1.06
C SER A 35 1.88 -1.17 -0.31
N ILE A 36 1.28 -2.36 -0.43
CA ILE A 36 0.19 -2.83 0.40
C ILE A 36 0.72 -4.07 1.11
N ASP A 37 0.75 -3.99 2.43
CA ASP A 37 1.24 -5.05 3.30
C ASP A 37 0.07 -5.59 4.13
N PHE A 38 0.08 -6.91 4.32
CA PHE A 38 -0.84 -7.63 5.19
C PHE A 38 -0.05 -8.16 6.38
N THR A 39 -0.46 -7.83 7.60
CA THR A 39 0.20 -8.30 8.82
C THR A 39 -0.72 -9.23 9.59
N GLU A 40 -0.25 -10.43 9.90
CA GLU A 40 -0.91 -11.39 10.79
C GLU A 40 -0.21 -11.39 12.13
N TYR A 41 -0.96 -11.19 13.21
CA TYR A 41 -0.46 -11.20 14.57
C TYR A 41 -0.72 -12.55 15.24
N THR A 42 0.15 -12.93 16.16
CA THR A 42 0.01 -14.20 16.92
C THR A 42 -1.28 -14.36 17.72
N ASN A 43 -1.99 -13.26 18.00
CA ASN A 43 -3.29 -13.27 18.67
C ASN A 43 -4.48 -13.53 17.72
N GLY A 44 -4.21 -13.88 16.45
CA GLY A 44 -5.23 -14.15 15.44
C GLY A 44 -5.84 -12.89 14.80
N THR A 45 -5.37 -11.70 15.17
CA THR A 45 -5.76 -10.46 14.51
C THR A 45 -4.89 -10.19 13.29
N SER A 46 -5.39 -9.37 12.37
CA SER A 46 -4.64 -8.93 11.20
C SER A 46 -4.91 -7.48 10.88
N ASP A 47 -3.99 -6.84 10.17
CA ASP A 47 -4.22 -5.54 9.57
C ASP A 47 -3.71 -5.45 8.13
N TYR A 48 -4.19 -4.42 7.45
CA TYR A 48 -3.72 -4.02 6.13
C TYR A 48 -3.07 -2.65 6.26
N THR A 49 -1.83 -2.53 5.81
CA THR A 49 -1.09 -1.28 5.80
C THR A 49 -0.77 -0.88 4.36
N VAL A 50 -1.23 0.31 3.96
CA VAL A 50 -0.84 0.92 2.68
C VAL A 50 0.27 1.93 2.95
N TYR A 51 1.42 1.70 2.34
CA TYR A 51 2.52 2.65 2.34
C TYR A 51 2.49 3.45 1.04
N LEU A 52 2.29 4.76 1.15
CA LEU A 52 2.29 5.68 0.02
C LEU A 52 3.54 6.54 0.06
N SER A 53 4.24 6.64 -1.07
CA SER A 53 5.42 7.47 -1.21
C SER A 53 5.41 8.18 -2.56
N THR A 54 5.41 9.51 -2.57
CA THR A 54 5.80 10.28 -3.75
C THR A 54 6.41 11.61 -3.38
N SER A 55 7.47 11.95 -4.10
CA SER A 55 8.04 13.28 -4.16
C SER A 55 8.02 13.71 -5.64
N ASP A 56 7.51 14.91 -5.89
CA ASP A 56 7.36 15.55 -7.21
C ASP A 56 6.43 14.86 -8.23
N LEU A 57 5.20 15.38 -8.32
CA LEU A 57 4.34 15.37 -9.51
C LEU A 57 4.99 16.15 -10.67
N LYS A 58 6.21 15.81 -11.10
CA LYS A 58 6.77 16.37 -12.35
C LYS A 58 6.34 15.49 -13.51
N ASN A 59 5.18 15.86 -14.05
CA ASN A 59 4.60 15.48 -15.35
C ASN A 59 4.62 13.99 -15.75
N ILE A 60 3.48 13.57 -16.30
CA ILE A 60 3.32 12.30 -17.01
C ILE A 60 4.45 12.19 -18.04
N GLY A 61 5.37 11.24 -17.87
CA GLY A 61 6.48 10.98 -18.79
C GLY A 61 7.89 11.13 -18.21
N THR A 62 8.07 11.68 -17.01
CA THR A 62 9.41 11.85 -16.39
C THR A 62 9.66 10.88 -15.24
N LYS A 63 10.90 10.38 -15.18
CA LYS A 63 11.43 9.43 -14.18
C LYS A 63 11.10 9.90 -12.76
N LEU A 64 10.53 9.02 -11.94
CA LEU A 64 10.25 9.28 -10.52
C LEU A 64 11.56 9.71 -9.83
N VAL A 65 11.61 10.95 -9.32
CA VAL A 65 12.77 11.47 -8.59
C VAL A 65 12.58 11.13 -7.12
N LYS A 66 13.46 10.28 -6.60
CA LYS A 66 13.47 9.90 -5.19
C LYS A 66 13.90 11.10 -4.35
N THR A 67 13.01 11.64 -3.54
CA THR A 67 13.41 12.56 -2.46
C THR A 67 13.19 11.87 -1.11
N ASN A 68 13.82 12.37 -0.05
CA ASN A 68 13.81 11.77 1.29
C ASN A 68 12.46 11.88 2.02
N THR A 69 11.35 12.06 1.30
CA THR A 69 10.02 12.21 1.91
C THR A 69 9.62 10.92 2.62
N GLU A 70 9.17 11.05 3.87
CA GLU A 70 8.66 9.94 4.66
C GLU A 70 7.52 9.22 3.93
N ARG A 71 7.52 7.89 3.99
CA ARG A 71 6.41 7.08 3.50
C ARG A 71 5.20 7.31 4.41
N ILE A 72 4.08 7.70 3.83
CA ILE A 72 2.82 7.76 4.58
C ILE A 72 2.32 6.36 4.80
N ARG A 73 1.89 6.11 6.04
CA ARG A 73 1.33 4.84 6.46
C ARG A 73 -0.18 5.01 6.67
N LEU A 74 -0.98 4.25 5.94
CA LEU A 74 -2.42 4.13 6.13
C LEU A 74 -2.75 2.72 6.66
N GLU A 75 -3.23 2.60 7.89
CA GLU A 75 -3.62 1.31 8.47
C GLU A 75 -5.13 1.07 8.49
N PHE A 76 -5.55 -0.16 8.22
CA PHE A 76 -6.93 -0.60 8.19
C PHE A 76 -7.10 -1.92 8.93
N ASN A 77 -8.23 -2.12 9.61
CA ASN A 77 -8.51 -3.39 10.29
C ASN A 77 -8.90 -4.50 9.31
N THR A 78 -9.50 -4.13 8.17
CA THR A 78 -9.99 -5.10 7.18
C THR A 78 -9.57 -4.71 5.77
N LYS A 79 -9.50 -5.73 4.90
CA LYS A 79 -9.27 -5.54 3.45
C LYS A 79 -10.33 -4.62 2.84
N GLU A 80 -11.59 -4.77 3.26
CA GLU A 80 -12.71 -3.99 2.75
C GLU A 80 -12.56 -2.49 3.08
N GLN A 81 -12.20 -2.15 4.32
CA GLN A 81 -11.94 -0.75 4.70
C GLN A 81 -10.82 -0.14 3.86
N MET A 82 -9.73 -0.89 3.69
CA MET A 82 -8.62 -0.48 2.82
C MET A 82 -9.09 -0.24 1.38
N LEU A 83 -9.83 -1.19 0.80
CA LEU A 83 -10.31 -1.09 -0.58
C LEU A 83 -11.27 0.09 -0.76
N ASN A 84 -12.23 0.27 0.16
CA ASN A 84 -13.19 1.36 0.12
C ASN A 84 -12.48 2.72 0.18
N CYS A 85 -11.47 2.86 1.04
CA CYS A 85 -10.65 4.07 1.12
C CYS A 85 -9.89 4.34 -0.20
N LEU A 86 -9.20 3.34 -0.74
CA LEU A 86 -8.42 3.50 -1.97
C LEU A 86 -9.31 3.77 -3.19
N HIS A 87 -10.46 3.10 -3.30
CA HIS A 87 -11.45 3.36 -4.35
C HIS A 87 -12.02 4.77 -4.23
N TYR A 88 -12.47 5.15 -3.03
CA TYR A 88 -12.98 6.50 -2.78
C TYR A 88 -11.98 7.57 -3.24
N LEU A 89 -10.69 7.41 -2.91
CA LEU A 89 -9.66 8.35 -3.34
C LEU A 89 -9.42 8.31 -4.86
N TYR A 90 -9.42 7.12 -5.46
CA TYR A 90 -9.25 6.97 -6.90
C TYR A 90 -10.39 7.62 -7.70
N ASP A 91 -11.63 7.38 -7.29
CA ASP A 91 -12.86 7.81 -7.97
C ASP A 91 -13.31 9.22 -7.57
N PHE A 92 -12.64 9.86 -6.61
CA PHE A 92 -13.00 11.20 -6.14
C PHE A 92 -13.00 12.22 -7.27
N ASP A 93 -14.12 12.87 -7.57
CA ASP A 93 -14.26 13.79 -8.72
C ASP A 93 -14.77 15.20 -8.34
N LYS A 94 -14.98 15.47 -7.05
CA LYS A 94 -15.63 16.70 -6.56
C LYS A 94 -14.80 17.99 -6.71
N GLY A 95 -13.57 17.91 -7.21
CA GLY A 95 -12.67 19.05 -7.43
C GLY A 95 -11.59 19.22 -6.35
N GLU A 96 -10.98 20.40 -6.30
CA GLU A 96 -9.86 20.72 -5.40
C GLU A 96 -10.33 21.41 -4.11
N GLY A 97 -9.54 21.33 -3.04
CA GLY A 97 -9.79 22.06 -1.79
C GLY A 97 -10.64 21.31 -0.75
N TYR A 98 -11.00 20.05 -0.98
CA TYR A 98 -11.74 19.24 -0.01
C TYR A 98 -10.79 18.65 1.02
N TYR A 99 -11.10 18.87 2.29
CA TYR A 99 -10.48 18.16 3.40
C TYR A 99 -11.30 16.94 3.75
N ILE A 100 -10.66 15.78 3.74
CA ILE A 100 -11.32 14.49 3.90
C ILE A 100 -10.60 13.72 5.00
N ASP A 101 -11.36 13.25 5.99
CA ASP A 101 -10.90 12.26 6.95
C ASP A 101 -10.96 10.88 6.30
N LEU A 102 -9.85 10.13 6.31
CA LEU A 102 -9.81 8.78 5.73
C LEU A 102 -10.42 7.72 6.67
N GLU A 103 -10.74 8.08 7.91
CA GLU A 103 -11.34 7.21 8.92
C GLU A 103 -10.55 5.90 9.14
N ASN A 104 -9.24 5.96 8.92
CA ASN A 104 -8.33 4.83 9.05
C ASN A 104 -7.63 4.85 10.41
N LYS A 105 -7.01 3.74 10.84
CA LYS A 105 -6.43 3.63 12.20
C LYS A 105 -5.29 4.61 12.44
N SER A 106 -4.62 5.03 11.38
CA SER A 106 -3.51 5.97 11.43
C SER A 106 -3.98 7.44 11.46
N ASN A 107 -5.29 7.70 11.49
CA ASN A 107 -5.92 9.03 11.58
C ASN A 107 -5.40 10.00 10.52
N ASN A 108 -5.31 9.52 9.27
CA ASN A 108 -4.84 10.32 8.17
C ASN A 108 -5.95 11.19 7.61
N MET A 109 -5.58 12.42 7.23
CA MET A 109 -6.42 13.32 6.48
C MET A 109 -5.80 13.63 5.13
N VAL A 110 -6.64 13.95 4.16
CA VAL A 110 -6.22 14.37 2.82
C VAL A 110 -6.83 15.68 2.40
N LEU A 111 -6.07 16.47 1.66
CA LEU A 111 -6.54 17.63 0.92
C LEU A 111 -6.57 17.30 -0.58
N SER A 112 -7.74 17.41 -1.21
CA SER A 112 -7.88 17.17 -2.64
C SER A 112 -7.18 18.25 -3.47
N VAL A 113 -6.44 17.81 -4.49
CA VAL A 113 -5.79 18.66 -5.50
C VAL A 113 -6.08 18.11 -6.90
N LYS A 114 -5.77 18.87 -7.95
CA LYS A 114 -6.17 18.58 -9.35
C LYS A 114 -6.12 17.11 -9.76
N ASN A 115 -5.01 16.43 -9.45
CA ASN A 115 -4.72 15.07 -9.91
C ASN A 115 -4.45 14.09 -8.75
N GLY A 116 -4.85 14.42 -7.53
CA GLY A 116 -4.42 13.66 -6.36
C GLY A 116 -4.78 14.28 -5.04
N PHE A 117 -3.94 14.01 -4.05
CA PHE A 117 -4.16 14.37 -2.67
C PHE A 117 -2.86 14.75 -2.01
N ILE A 118 -2.87 15.83 -1.23
CA ILE A 118 -1.84 16.07 -0.23
C ILE A 118 -2.28 15.29 1.01
N ILE A 119 -1.54 14.25 1.37
CA ILE A 119 -1.89 13.40 2.51
C ILE A 119 -1.03 13.81 3.70
N GLY A 120 -1.65 13.96 4.87
CA GLY A 120 -0.94 14.28 6.11
C GLY A 120 -1.47 13.46 7.28
N ALA A 121 -0.56 13.14 8.21
CA ALA A 121 -0.92 12.78 9.58
C ALA A 121 -0.81 14.02 10.50
N LEU A 122 -1.46 13.98 11.66
CA LEU A 122 -1.29 14.99 12.71
C LEU A 122 0.21 15.12 13.08
N GLY A 123 0.80 16.31 12.86
CA GLY A 123 2.19 16.61 13.23
C GLY A 123 3.24 16.52 12.11
N GLN A 124 2.87 16.17 10.87
CA GLN A 124 3.83 16.16 9.75
C GLN A 124 3.96 17.54 9.07
N ILE A 125 5.20 18.03 9.00
CA ILE A 125 5.58 19.31 8.35
C ILE A 125 5.67 19.14 6.82
N ASP A 126 6.20 18.01 6.36
CA ASP A 126 6.29 17.66 4.94
C ASP A 126 5.15 16.70 4.57
N LYS A 127 4.28 17.11 3.64
CA LYS A 127 3.09 16.36 3.24
C LYS A 127 3.24 15.97 1.77
N PRO A 128 3.52 14.70 1.44
CA PRO A 128 3.65 14.29 0.05
C PRO A 128 2.33 14.43 -0.70
N THR A 129 2.45 14.74 -1.99
CA THR A 129 1.30 14.73 -2.90
C THR A 129 1.21 13.40 -3.60
N ILE A 130 0.15 12.64 -3.32
CA ILE A 130 -0.14 11.33 -3.89
C ILE A 130 -1.09 11.48 -5.08
N SER A 131 -0.71 10.98 -6.25
CA SER A 131 -1.57 11.02 -7.45
C SER A 131 -2.65 9.94 -7.42
N LYS A 132 -3.82 10.22 -8.00
CA LYS A 132 -4.87 9.19 -8.24
C LYS A 132 -4.35 8.04 -9.10
N TRP A 133 -3.43 8.33 -10.03
CA TRP A 133 -2.80 7.31 -10.87
C TRP A 133 -1.98 6.30 -10.05
N LEU A 134 -1.23 6.76 -9.04
CA LEU A 134 -0.49 5.87 -8.14
C LEU A 134 -1.44 4.93 -7.39
N ILE A 135 -2.53 5.49 -6.85
CA ILE A 135 -3.57 4.74 -6.13
C ILE A 135 -4.15 3.65 -7.04
N GLY A 136 -4.49 4.02 -8.29
CA GLY A 136 -4.99 3.06 -9.26
C GLY A 136 -3.97 1.99 -9.64
N LYS A 137 -2.67 2.32 -9.74
CA LYS A 137 -1.62 1.32 -9.97
C LYS A 137 -1.49 0.35 -8.80
N LEU A 138 -1.61 0.81 -7.56
CA LEU A 138 -1.61 -0.06 -6.38
C LEU A 138 -2.83 -0.99 -6.37
N LEU A 139 -4.04 -0.49 -6.65
CA LEU A 139 -5.23 -1.32 -6.77
C LEU A 139 -5.05 -2.44 -7.82
N ASN A 140 -4.48 -2.11 -8.98
CA ASN A 140 -4.20 -3.11 -10.00
C ASN A 140 -3.19 -4.18 -9.53
N THR A 141 -2.24 -3.85 -8.65
CA THR A 141 -1.25 -4.85 -8.15
C THR A 141 -1.88 -5.95 -7.31
N ILE A 142 -3.05 -5.70 -6.73
CA ILE A 142 -3.83 -6.68 -5.96
C ILE A 142 -5.04 -7.23 -6.74
N GLY A 143 -5.02 -7.10 -8.08
CA GLY A 143 -6.05 -7.66 -8.98
C GLY A 143 -7.33 -6.84 -9.08
N ILE A 144 -7.35 -5.61 -8.56
CA ILE A 144 -8.52 -4.72 -8.64
C ILE A 144 -8.39 -3.84 -9.87
N SER A 145 -9.13 -4.18 -10.94
CA SER A 145 -9.14 -3.43 -12.20
C SER A 145 -9.83 -2.08 -12.01
N VAL A 146 -9.04 -1.01 -12.02
CA VAL A 146 -9.55 0.36 -12.10
C VAL A 146 -9.53 0.85 -13.55
N LYS A 147 -10.69 0.88 -14.21
CA LYS A 147 -10.81 1.47 -15.56
C LYS A 147 -10.89 2.99 -15.44
N LYS A 148 -10.16 3.71 -16.29
CA LYS A 148 -10.42 5.13 -16.50
C LYS A 148 -11.74 5.26 -17.26
N ASP A 149 -12.70 5.97 -16.71
CA ASP A 149 -14.00 6.24 -17.34
C ASP A 149 -13.94 6.99 -18.69
N LYS A 150 -12.74 7.31 -19.20
CA LYS A 150 -12.54 7.95 -20.51
C LYS A 150 -12.15 7.00 -21.66
N ASP A 151 -11.94 5.71 -21.42
CA ASP A 151 -11.60 4.77 -22.51
C ASP A 151 -12.84 4.08 -23.12
N ARG A 152 -14.04 4.63 -22.93
CA ARG A 152 -15.28 4.15 -23.58
C ARG A 152 -15.64 4.88 -24.87
N GLU A 153 -14.90 5.92 -25.25
CA GLU A 153 -15.09 6.62 -26.52
C GLU A 153 -13.74 6.94 -27.17
N ASP A 154 -13.15 5.99 -27.90
CA ASP A 154 -12.95 6.10 -29.35
C ASP A 154 -12.12 4.92 -29.90
N LYS A 155 -12.67 4.31 -30.96
CA LYS A 155 -12.03 3.72 -32.15
C LYS A 155 -11.07 2.53 -32.00
N ASN A 156 -11.53 1.40 -32.56
CA ASN A 156 -10.81 0.52 -33.48
C ASN A 156 -9.30 0.79 -33.60
N GLY A 157 -8.50 -0.04 -32.93
CA GLY A 157 -7.07 -0.15 -33.16
C GLY A 157 -6.53 -1.30 -32.34
N ASP A 158 -6.04 -2.33 -33.03
CA ASP A 158 -5.42 -3.55 -32.51
C ASP A 158 -4.62 -3.34 -31.21
N ASP A 159 -5.24 -3.62 -30.06
CA ASP A 159 -4.51 -3.71 -28.80
C ASP A 159 -4.19 -5.18 -28.49
N MET A 160 -2.97 -5.58 -28.84
CA MET A 160 -2.43 -6.94 -28.75
C MET A 160 -2.44 -7.51 -27.32
N TYR A 161 -2.70 -6.67 -26.32
CA TYR A 161 -2.72 -7.04 -24.90
C TYR A 161 -4.09 -7.52 -24.37
N THR A 162 -5.13 -7.56 -25.21
CA THR A 162 -6.49 -7.99 -24.78
C THR A 162 -6.88 -9.41 -25.20
N LYS A 163 -6.05 -10.14 -25.93
CA LYS A 163 -6.31 -11.56 -26.25
C LYS A 163 -5.53 -12.47 -25.30
N PRO A 164 -6.18 -13.20 -24.39
CA PRO A 164 -5.50 -14.28 -23.68
C PRO A 164 -5.12 -15.34 -24.71
N SER A 165 -3.82 -15.58 -24.90
CA SER A 165 -3.35 -16.74 -25.65
C SER A 165 -3.68 -17.99 -24.83
N SER A 166 -4.76 -18.67 -25.23
CA SER A 166 -5.06 -20.04 -24.84
C SER A 166 -4.00 -20.96 -25.43
N LEU A 167 -3.14 -21.55 -24.60
CA LEU A 167 -2.31 -22.72 -24.93
C LEU A 167 -2.12 -23.46 -23.59
N PHE A 168 -2.53 -24.70 -23.35
CA PHE A 168 -2.35 -25.91 -24.17
C PHE A 168 -1.08 -25.87 -25.00
#